data_AF-A0A2S5TEK1-F1
#
_entry.id   AF-A0A2S5TEK1-F1
#
_cell.length_a   1.000
_cell.length_b   1.000
_cell.length_c   1.000
_cell.angle_alpha   90.00
_cell.angle_beta   90.00
_cell.angle_gamma   90.00
#
_symmetry.space_group_name_H-M   'P 1'
#
loop_
_entity.id
_entity.type
_entity.pdbx_description
1 polymer ?
#
loop_
_entity_poly.entity_id
_entity_poly.type
_entity_poly.pdbx_seq_one_letter_code
_entity_poly.pdbx_strand_id
1 'polypeptide(L)'
;MADGSHSAGYTRTEAAELRAAFEQVRERLPALFRGFWHHGEIPPGMPALFRIYAEDGTPVLQLERIDLGRYRSVGLARGQRIVYANCCLSIDTAMQAAGLL
;
A
#
# COMPACT_ATOMS: atom_id res chain seq x y z
N MET A 1 22.49 23.95 -0.39
CA MET A 1 22.55 22.69 0.38
C MET A 1 21.13 22.38 0.80
N ALA A 2 20.49 21.40 0.16
CA ALA A 2 19.15 20.96 0.54
C ALA A 2 19.27 19.47 0.81
N ASP A 3 19.28 19.08 2.08
CA ASP A 3 18.92 17.71 2.44
C ASP A 3 17.89 17.82 3.56
N GLY A 4 16.70 18.22 3.12
CA GLY A 4 15.54 18.34 3.99
C GLY A 4 15.15 16.95 4.44
N SER A 5 15.52 16.60 5.68
CA SER A 5 14.98 15.47 6.44
C SER A 5 13.48 15.65 6.73
N HIS A 6 12.67 15.83 5.70
CA HIS A 6 11.22 15.71 5.77
C HIS A 6 10.89 14.22 5.74
N SER A 7 10.81 13.63 6.93
CA SER A 7 10.19 12.35 7.29
C SER A 7 9.92 11.39 6.12
N ALA A 8 10.80 10.40 5.96
CA ALA A 8 10.74 9.35 4.93
C ALA A 8 9.58 8.35 5.13
N GLY A 9 8.44 8.80 5.65
CA GLY A 9 7.31 7.95 6.02
C GLY A 9 5.97 8.66 5.93
N TYR A 10 4.91 7.86 5.90
CA TYR A 10 3.54 8.35 5.94
C TYR A 10 3.32 9.23 7.17
N THR A 11 2.64 10.35 6.97
CA THR A 11 2.10 11.13 8.09
C THR A 11 1.05 10.30 8.84
N ARG A 12 0.72 10.71 10.06
CA ARG A 12 -0.35 10.04 10.84
C ARG A 12 -1.69 10.02 10.08
N THR A 13 -1.97 11.09 9.32
CA THR A 13 -3.17 11.20 8.49
C THR A 13 -3.12 10.18 7.35
N GLU A 14 -2.05 10.17 6.56
CA GLU A 14 -1.91 9.22 5.44
C GLU A 14 -1.93 7.76 5.91
N ALA A 15 -1.29 7.46 7.05
CA ALA A 15 -1.33 6.13 7.65
C ALA A 15 -2.75 5.71 8.05
N ALA A 16 -3.57 6.65 8.54
CA ALA A 16 -4.97 6.40 8.84
C ALA A 16 -5.80 6.23 7.56
N GLU A 17 -5.53 7.02 6.51
CA GLU A 17 -6.19 6.91 5.21
C GLU A 17 -5.89 5.56 4.54
N LEU A 18 -4.64 5.09 4.57
CA LEU A 18 -4.26 3.77 4.07
C LEU A 18 -4.99 2.64 4.78
N ARG A 19 -5.07 2.73 6.11
CA ARG A 19 -5.81 1.74 6.92
C ARG A 19 -7.30 1.77 6.60
N ALA A 20 -7.90 2.95 6.52
CA ALA A 20 -9.31 3.10 6.17
C ALA A 20 -9.62 2.55 4.78
N ALA A 21 -8.77 2.86 3.78
CA ALA A 21 -8.90 2.33 2.44
C ALA A 21 -8.77 0.81 2.42
N PHE A 22 -7.78 0.24 3.11
CA PHE A 22 -7.63 -1.21 3.23
C PHE A 22 -8.87 -1.88 3.81
N GLU A 23 -9.41 -1.37 4.92
CA GLU A 23 -10.60 -1.94 5.57
C GLU A 23 -11.82 -1.90 4.65
N GLN A 24 -12.06 -0.77 3.96
CA GLN A 24 -13.15 -0.64 3.00
C GLN A 24 -13.05 -1.65 1.84
N VAL A 25 -11.85 -1.86 1.30
CA VAL A 25 -11.61 -2.87 0.27
C VAL A 25 -11.87 -4.28 0.81
N ARG A 26 -11.34 -4.57 2.01
CA ARG A 26 -11.49 -5.88 2.65
C ARG A 26 -12.95 -6.26 2.86
N GLU A 27 -13.81 -5.31 3.23
CA GLU A 27 -15.25 -5.53 3.39
C GLU A 27 -15.97 -5.82 2.07
N ARG A 28 -15.46 -5.27 0.96
CA ARG A 28 -16.06 -5.38 -0.38
C ARG A 28 -15.51 -6.55 -1.20
N LEU A 29 -14.42 -7.16 -0.76
CA LEU A 29 -13.77 -8.26 -1.48
C LEU A 29 -14.68 -9.49 -1.58
N PRO A 30 -14.87 -10.05 -2.79
CA PRO A 30 -15.58 -11.31 -2.94
C PRO A 30 -14.94 -12.42 -2.11
N ALA A 31 -15.77 -13.35 -1.61
CA ALA A 31 -15.31 -14.43 -0.71
C ALA A 31 -14.11 -15.22 -1.27
N LEU A 32 -14.07 -15.40 -2.60
CA LEU A 32 -12.98 -16.13 -3.28
C LEU A 32 -11.61 -15.43 -3.19
N PHE A 33 -11.57 -14.12 -2.91
CA PHE A 33 -10.35 -13.33 -2.84
C PHE A 33 -9.89 -13.03 -1.40
N ARG A 34 -10.67 -13.44 -0.38
CA ARG A 34 -10.34 -13.18 1.03
C ARG A 34 -8.99 -13.74 1.45
N GLY A 35 -8.60 -14.90 0.93
CA GLY A 35 -7.29 -15.52 1.23
C GLY A 35 -6.09 -14.71 0.73
N PHE A 36 -6.28 -13.82 -0.25
CA PHE A 36 -5.20 -12.96 -0.75
C PHE A 36 -5.05 -11.67 0.07
N TRP A 37 -6.04 -11.32 0.89
CA TRP A 37 -6.18 -10.01 1.51
C TRP A 37 -6.59 -10.14 2.96
N HIS A 38 -5.61 -10.46 3.81
CA HIS A 38 -5.82 -10.80 5.21
C HIS A 38 -5.54 -9.62 6.14
N HIS A 39 -4.34 -9.03 6.07
CA HIS A 39 -3.96 -7.90 6.91
C HIS A 39 -3.04 -6.93 6.16
N GLY A 40 -3.10 -5.65 6.58
CA GLY A 40 -2.24 -4.60 6.07
C GLY A 40 -1.52 -3.88 7.21
N GLU A 41 -0.25 -3.53 7.02
CA GLU A 41 0.55 -2.81 8.01
C GLU A 41 1.61 -1.90 7.39
N ILE A 42 2.17 -1.01 8.20
CA ILE A 42 3.37 -0.24 7.89
C ILE A 42 4.52 -0.96 8.58
N PRO A 43 5.43 -1.65 7.86
CA PRO A 43 6.49 -2.43 8.49
C PRO A 43 7.44 -1.54 9.31
N PRO A 44 7.94 -2.02 10.46
CA PRO A 44 8.91 -1.28 11.24
C PRO A 44 10.17 -1.01 10.41
N GLY A 45 10.70 0.22 10.49
CA GLY A 45 11.87 0.63 9.70
C GLY A 45 11.60 0.95 8.23
N MET A 46 10.37 0.77 7.74
CA MET A 46 9.97 1.12 6.37
C MET A 46 8.70 2.00 6.35
N PRO A 47 8.72 3.19 6.96
CA PRO A 47 7.50 3.96 7.20
C PRO A 47 6.87 4.56 5.93
N ALA A 48 7.56 4.51 4.78
CA ALA A 48 7.01 4.88 3.46
C ALA A 48 6.30 3.71 2.76
N LEU A 49 6.21 2.53 3.38
CA LEU A 49 5.60 1.34 2.80
C LEU A 49 4.38 0.91 3.60
N PHE A 50 3.28 0.66 2.91
CA PHE A 50 2.12 -0.05 3.45
C PHE A 50 2.00 -1.36 2.70
N ARG A 51 2.10 -2.47 3.43
CA ARG A 51 2.17 -3.81 2.86
C ARG A 51 0.93 -4.58 3.22
N ILE A 52 0.40 -5.30 2.24
CA ILE A 52 -0.77 -6.16 2.38
C ILE A 52 -0.34 -7.59 2.17
N TYR A 53 -0.82 -8.45 3.06
CA TYR A 53 -0.47 -9.85 3.13
C TYR A 53 -1.69 -10.74 2.93
N ALA A 54 -1.44 -11.87 2.30
CA ALA A 54 -2.36 -12.99 2.25
C ALA A 54 -2.46 -13.69 3.62
N GLU A 55 -3.42 -14.61 3.74
CA GLU A 55 -3.70 -15.36 4.98
C GLU A 55 -2.51 -16.23 5.41
N ASP A 56 -1.72 -16.71 4.45
CA ASP A 56 -0.50 -17.49 4.69
C ASP A 56 0.70 -16.63 5.14
N GLY A 57 0.53 -15.30 5.26
CA GLY A 57 1.59 -14.36 5.59
C GLY A 57 2.45 -13.94 4.39
N THR A 58 2.14 -14.38 3.17
CA THR A 58 2.84 -13.96 1.97
C THR A 58 2.47 -12.52 1.63
N PRO A 59 3.44 -11.61 1.41
CA PRO A 59 3.13 -10.26 0.97
C PRO A 59 2.69 -10.28 -0.50
N VAL A 60 1.53 -9.70 -0.79
CA VAL A 60 0.93 -9.73 -2.15
C VAL A 60 0.88 -8.35 -2.80
N LEU A 61 0.86 -7.29 -2.00
CA LEU A 61 0.84 -5.91 -2.48
C LEU A 61 1.61 -5.00 -1.54
N GLN A 62 2.20 -3.97 -2.12
CA GLN A 62 2.85 -2.88 -1.42
C GLN A 62 2.45 -1.54 -2.03
N LEU A 63 2.01 -0.62 -1.19
CA LEU A 63 1.88 0.80 -1.51
C LEU A 63 3.09 1.56 -0.98
N GLU A 64 3.79 2.26 -1.86
CA GLU A 64 4.98 3.04 -1.55
C GLU A 64 4.69 4.52 -1.64
N ARG A 65 5.14 5.30 -0.67
CA ARG A 65 5.23 6.74 -0.80
C ARG A 65 6.52 7.11 -1.51
N ILE A 66 6.40 7.77 -2.65
CA ILE A 66 7.54 8.25 -3.44
C ILE A 66 8.01 9.59 -2.88
N ASP A 67 7.06 10.50 -2.67
CA ASP A 67 7.25 11.82 -2.07
C ASP A 67 5.91 12.30 -1.46
N LEU A 68 5.84 13.54 -1.00
CA LEU A 68 4.62 14.06 -0.36
C LEU A 68 3.45 14.09 -1.35
N GLY A 69 2.41 13.30 -1.06
CA GLY A 69 1.22 13.22 -1.90
C GLY A 69 1.39 12.39 -3.18
N ARG A 70 2.50 11.65 -3.33
CA ARG A 70 2.72 10.76 -4.47
C ARG A 70 2.98 9.33 -4.03
N TYR A 71 2.26 8.41 -4.65
CA TYR A 71 2.21 7.01 -4.25
C TYR A 71 2.49 6.09 -5.44
N ARG A 72 2.94 4.88 -5.16
CA ARG A 72 3.15 3.80 -6.12
C ARG A 72 2.48 2.54 -5.62
N SER A 73 1.84 1.79 -6.51
CA SER A 73 1.32 0.46 -6.22
C SER A 73 2.19 -0.63 -6.85
N VAL A 74 2.60 -1.60 -6.04
CA VAL A 74 3.51 -2.68 -6.42
C VAL A 74 2.93 -4.03 -6.00
N GLY A 75 2.63 -4.87 -6.98
CA GLY A 75 2.32 -6.28 -6.79
C GLY A 75 3.57 -7.07 -6.42
N LEU A 76 3.40 -7.99 -5.46
CA LEU A 76 4.43 -8.90 -5.01
C LEU A 76 3.99 -10.32 -5.35
N ALA A 77 4.67 -10.95 -6.31
CA ALA A 77 4.32 -12.28 -6.78
C ALA A 77 5.57 -13.12 -7.04
N ARG A 78 5.72 -14.25 -6.37
CA ARG A 78 6.82 -15.22 -6.59
C ARG A 78 8.23 -14.57 -6.57
N GLY A 79 8.45 -13.65 -5.64
CA GLY A 79 9.71 -12.89 -5.52
C GLY A 79 9.90 -11.79 -6.57
N GLN A 80 8.94 -11.59 -7.46
CA GLN A 80 8.93 -10.50 -8.43
C GLN A 80 8.14 -9.31 -7.92
N ARG A 81 8.58 -8.12 -8.36
CA ARG A 81 7.93 -6.84 -8.09
C ARG A 81 7.33 -6.33 -9.40
N ILE A 82 6.01 -6.13 -9.43
CA ILE A 82 5.27 -5.65 -10.59
C ILE A 82 4.68 -4.29 -10.25
N VAL A 83 5.10 -3.23 -10.94
CA VAL A 83 4.55 -1.89 -10.70
C VAL A 83 3.23 -1.76 -11.47
N TYR A 84 2.12 -1.65 -10.74
CA TYR A 84 0.80 -1.45 -11.34
C TYR A 84 0.58 0.00 -11.77
N ALA A 85 0.98 0.95 -10.91
CA ALA A 85 1.04 2.36 -11.26
C ALA A 85 2.29 3.01 -10.65
N ASN A 86 3.03 3.74 -11.49
CA ASN A 86 4.31 4.30 -11.13
C ASN A 86 4.21 5.63 -10.34
N CYS A 87 3.10 6.36 -10.50
CA CYS A 87 2.87 7.64 -9.83
C CYS A 87 1.36 7.91 -9.73
N CYS A 88 0.83 7.83 -8.52
CA CYS A 88 -0.55 8.14 -8.17
C CYS A 88 -0.57 9.40 -7.30
N LEU A 89 -1.53 10.29 -7.56
CA LEU A 89 -1.66 11.58 -6.87
C LEU A 89 -2.49 11.49 -5.58
N SER A 90 -2.96 10.29 -5.22
CA SER A 90 -3.68 10.00 -3.97
C SER A 90 -3.53 8.53 -3.57
N ILE A 91 -3.84 8.23 -2.31
CA ILE A 91 -3.90 6.85 -1.80
C ILE A 91 -4.98 6.07 -2.55
N ASP A 92 -6.18 6.63 -2.72
CA ASP A 92 -7.27 6.00 -3.49
C ASP A 92 -6.87 5.64 -4.91
N THR A 93 -6.19 6.53 -5.63
CA THR A 93 -5.74 6.21 -7.00
C THR A 93 -4.66 5.13 -7.02
N ALA A 94 -3.81 5.05 -5.99
CA ALA A 94 -2.85 3.96 -5.84
C ALA A 94 -3.55 2.62 -5.56
N MET A 95 -4.58 2.63 -4.72
CA MET A 95 -5.41 1.48 -4.40
C MET A 95 -6.21 1.00 -5.62
N GLN A 96 -6.88 1.91 -6.33
CA GLN A 96 -7.61 1.62 -7.57
C GLN A 96 -6.69 1.02 -8.64
N ALA A 97 -5.48 1.58 -8.82
CA ALA A 97 -4.51 1.05 -9.77
C ALA A 97 -4.03 -0.37 -9.43
N ALA A 98 -4.02 -0.73 -8.14
CA ALA A 98 -3.77 -2.09 -7.70
C ALA A 98 -4.99 -3.02 -7.83
N GLY A 99 -6.10 -2.54 -8.41
CA GLY A 99 -7.34 -3.30 -8.60
C GLY A 99 -8.17 -3.45 -7.32
N LEU A 100 -8.05 -2.51 -6.39
CA LEU A 100 -8.62 -2.64 -5.04
C LEU A 100 -9.89 -1.83 -4.84
N LEU A 101 -10.08 -0.76 -5.60
CA LEU A 101 -11.24 0.13 -5.57
C LEU A 101 -11.95 0.15 -6.92
#